data_AF-A0A942WVQ1-F1
#
_entry.id   AF-A0A942WVQ1-F1
#
_cell.length_a   1.000
_cell.length_b   1.000
_cell.length_c   1.000
_cell.angle_alpha   90.00
_cell.angle_beta   90.00
_cell.angle_gamma   90.00
#
_symmetry.space_group_name_H-M   'P 1'
#
loop_
_entity.id
_entity.type
_entity.pdbx_description
1 polymer ?
#
loop_
_entity_poly.entity_id
_entity_poly.type
_entity_poly.pdbx_seq_one_letter_code
_entity_poly.pdbx_strand_id
1 'polypeptide(L)'
;MLKDIYGEPEFISGLGNVYPVNNLQFETFSLYSFLLKFSKSHTDKCNIEKINTFDAVLFGRIKEFGEMENIKKTFKKMSDMEEIKFKIDCFKEILKIVLKTNKVEFISNKKESFFCIGEKGDRYLGSFNYDVFRKVVMRQNIIIEEKIYKDKILEKLIHLRKKKDRKNAPNISLESMVNSISVLTGKSYEDLKKYSYYQIVMDFQRISKEKEQEFNILKQQEGSISLVGFAEDIDLYINKDESYKKKLSELKGIKDAI
;
A
#
# COMPACT_ATOMS: atom_id res chain seq x y z
N MET A 1 -0.48 7.47 -13.10
CA MET A 1 -1.16 8.69 -12.61
C MET A 1 -2.50 8.90 -13.30
N LEU A 2 -2.58 9.17 -14.61
CA LEU A 2 -3.88 9.21 -15.31
C LEU A 2 -4.56 7.83 -15.42
N LYS A 3 -3.79 6.78 -15.76
CA LYS A 3 -4.30 5.40 -15.82
C LYS A 3 -4.98 4.95 -14.53
N ASP A 4 -4.43 5.33 -13.37
CA ASP A 4 -4.97 4.95 -12.08
C ASP A 4 -6.30 5.70 -11.81
N ILE A 5 -6.43 6.96 -12.25
CA ILE A 5 -7.70 7.72 -12.24
C ILE A 5 -8.76 7.05 -13.12
N TYR A 6 -8.38 6.48 -14.26
CA TYR A 6 -9.29 5.76 -15.14
C TYR A 6 -9.54 4.30 -14.74
N GLY A 7 -8.83 3.78 -13.74
CA GLY A 7 -8.94 2.37 -13.34
C GLY A 7 -8.39 1.41 -14.38
N GLU A 8 -7.47 1.86 -15.25
CA GLU A 8 -6.93 1.07 -16.35
C GLU A 8 -5.86 0.06 -15.87
N PRO A 9 -5.80 -1.13 -16.50
CA PRO A 9 -4.73 -2.07 -16.24
C PRO A 9 -3.37 -1.57 -16.77
N GLU A 10 -2.31 -2.11 -16.19
CA GLU A 10 -0.96 -1.95 -16.71
C GLU A 10 -0.39 -3.29 -17.16
N PHE A 11 0.14 -3.33 -18.39
CA PHE A 11 0.73 -4.53 -18.96
C PHE A 11 2.17 -4.73 -18.46
N ILE A 12 2.47 -5.93 -17.99
CA ILE A 12 3.81 -6.35 -17.57
C ILE A 12 4.28 -7.51 -18.45
N SER A 13 5.47 -7.37 -19.02
CA SER A 13 6.07 -8.42 -19.86
C SER A 13 6.22 -9.74 -19.08
N GLY A 14 5.84 -10.84 -19.73
CA GLY A 14 5.84 -12.18 -19.13
C GLY A 14 4.69 -12.44 -18.13
N LEU A 15 3.87 -11.45 -17.79
CA LEU A 15 2.78 -11.60 -16.81
C LEU A 15 1.40 -11.23 -17.39
N GLY A 16 1.33 -10.23 -18.26
CA GLY A 16 0.09 -9.69 -18.82
C GLY A 16 -0.45 -8.47 -18.07
N ASN A 17 -1.76 -8.23 -18.18
CA ASN A 17 -2.41 -7.07 -17.57
C ASN A 17 -2.58 -7.25 -16.06
N VAL A 18 -2.11 -6.25 -15.30
CA VAL A 18 -2.34 -6.09 -13.87
C VAL A 18 -3.40 -5.03 -13.67
N TYR A 19 -4.52 -5.41 -13.05
CA TYR A 19 -5.68 -4.58 -12.83
C TYR A 19 -5.66 -3.96 -11.42
N PRO A 20 -6.10 -2.69 -11.28
CA PRO A 20 -6.35 -2.11 -9.97
C PRO A 20 -7.46 -2.88 -9.24
N VAL A 21 -7.36 -2.97 -7.91
CA VAL A 21 -8.31 -3.73 -7.09
C VAL A 21 -9.61 -2.93 -6.97
N ASN A 22 -10.72 -3.62 -7.21
CA ASN A 22 -12.06 -3.08 -7.06
C ASN A 22 -12.38 -2.80 -5.58
N ASN A 23 -13.19 -1.78 -5.28
CA ASN A 23 -13.55 -1.44 -3.90
C ASN A 23 -14.21 -2.62 -3.13
N LEU A 24 -15.00 -3.47 -3.79
CA LEU A 24 -15.62 -4.66 -3.19
C LEU A 24 -14.61 -5.74 -2.82
N GLN A 25 -13.50 -5.81 -3.56
CA GLN A 25 -12.44 -6.80 -3.34
C GLN A 25 -11.32 -6.26 -2.43
N PHE A 26 -11.31 -4.96 -2.14
CA PHE A 26 -10.20 -4.31 -1.46
C PHE A 26 -10.04 -4.81 -0.03
N GLU A 27 -11.12 -5.05 0.70
CA GLU A 27 -11.05 -5.59 2.07
C GLU A 27 -10.34 -6.95 2.07
N THR A 28 -10.75 -7.87 1.20
CA THR A 28 -10.08 -9.17 1.04
C THR A 28 -8.62 -9.01 0.62
N PHE A 29 -8.35 -8.17 -0.38
CA PHE A 29 -6.98 -7.91 -0.84
C PHE A 29 -6.08 -7.34 0.27
N SER A 30 -6.61 -6.47 1.13
CA SER A 30 -5.88 -5.83 2.22
C SER A 30 -5.36 -6.82 3.27
N LEU A 31 -6.00 -7.98 3.40
CA LEU A 31 -5.57 -9.08 4.28
C LEU A 31 -4.24 -9.70 3.84
N TYR A 32 -3.95 -9.68 2.54
CA TYR A 32 -2.80 -10.35 1.95
C TYR A 32 -1.71 -9.37 1.49
N SER A 33 -2.11 -8.15 1.11
CA SER A 33 -1.23 -7.15 0.48
C SER A 33 -0.10 -6.65 1.39
N PHE A 34 -0.10 -7.01 2.67
CA PHE A 34 1.00 -6.73 3.60
C PHE A 34 2.35 -7.24 3.07
N LEU A 35 2.38 -8.34 2.30
CA LEU A 35 3.61 -8.88 1.70
C LEU A 35 4.24 -7.92 0.68
N LEU A 36 3.41 -7.13 -0.01
CA LEU A 36 3.88 -6.14 -0.97
C LEU A 36 4.59 -4.98 -0.28
N LYS A 37 4.35 -4.73 1.01
CA LYS A 37 5.03 -3.65 1.76
C LYS A 37 6.50 -3.94 2.04
N PHE A 38 6.96 -5.17 1.77
CA PHE A 38 8.33 -5.60 2.07
C PHE A 38 9.24 -5.62 0.86
N SER A 39 10.51 -5.44 1.16
CA SER A 39 11.65 -5.58 0.26
C SER A 39 12.77 -6.33 0.98
N LYS A 40 13.89 -6.60 0.29
CA LYS A 40 15.03 -7.35 0.85
C LYS A 40 15.55 -6.80 2.19
N SER A 41 15.49 -5.49 2.36
CA SER A 41 15.96 -4.81 3.57
C SER A 41 15.14 -5.21 4.81
N HIS A 42 13.89 -5.65 4.59
CA HIS A 42 12.93 -6.03 5.61
C HIS A 42 13.05 -7.48 6.07
N THR A 43 14.02 -8.25 5.58
CA THR A 43 14.15 -9.67 5.94
C THR A 43 15.46 -9.96 6.68
N ASP A 44 15.42 -10.84 7.68
CA ASP A 44 16.58 -11.28 8.44
C ASP A 44 17.48 -12.20 7.63
N LYS A 45 18.79 -12.04 7.85
CA LYS A 45 19.94 -12.84 7.36
C LYS A 45 19.59 -13.93 6.35
N CYS A 46 19.27 -13.50 5.13
CA CYS A 46 19.70 -14.24 3.96
C CYS A 46 21.13 -13.77 3.69
N ASN A 47 22.11 -14.60 4.02
CA ASN A 47 23.55 -14.32 3.91
C ASN A 47 24.02 -14.31 2.44
N ILE A 48 23.25 -13.66 1.55
CA ILE A 48 23.50 -13.70 0.12
C ILE A 48 23.15 -12.33 -0.44
N GLU A 49 24.18 -11.54 -0.74
CA GLU A 49 24.11 -10.31 -1.55
C GLU A 49 23.47 -10.54 -2.94
N LYS A 50 23.06 -11.77 -3.27
CA LYS A 50 22.49 -12.22 -4.55
C LYS A 50 21.01 -12.63 -4.49
N ILE A 51 20.34 -12.60 -3.34
CA ILE A 51 18.90 -12.94 -3.28
C ILE A 51 18.07 -11.79 -3.87
N ASN A 52 17.15 -12.11 -4.79
CA ASN A 52 16.23 -11.16 -5.40
C ASN A 52 15.04 -10.83 -4.46
N THR A 53 14.29 -9.77 -4.74
CA THR A 53 13.24 -9.27 -3.83
C THR A 53 12.10 -10.27 -3.69
N PHE A 54 11.80 -11.00 -4.77
CA PHE A 54 10.78 -12.05 -4.80
C PHE A 54 11.08 -13.16 -3.79
N ASP A 55 12.28 -13.74 -3.89
CA ASP A 55 12.72 -14.81 -2.99
C ASP A 55 12.86 -14.30 -1.55
N ALA A 56 13.35 -13.08 -1.35
CA ALA A 56 13.42 -12.49 -0.02
C ALA A 56 12.02 -12.38 0.63
N VAL A 57 11.02 -11.89 -0.09
CA VAL A 57 9.67 -11.73 0.44
C VAL A 57 9.00 -13.08 0.75
N LEU A 58 9.22 -14.11 -0.09
CA LEU A 58 8.62 -15.43 0.10
C LEU A 58 9.34 -16.28 1.15
N PHE A 59 10.67 -16.34 1.10
CA PHE A 59 11.47 -17.26 1.91
C PHE A 59 12.19 -16.59 3.09
N GLY A 60 12.43 -15.28 2.99
CA GLY A 60 13.08 -14.52 4.04
C GLY A 60 12.16 -14.33 5.25
N ARG A 61 12.72 -14.48 6.45
CA ARG A 61 12.01 -14.14 7.69
C ARG A 61 11.84 -12.64 7.78
N ILE A 62 10.61 -12.17 7.88
CA ILE A 62 10.31 -10.73 7.93
C ILE A 62 10.74 -10.18 9.29
N LYS A 63 11.63 -9.17 9.27
CA LYS A 63 12.02 -8.41 10.45
C LYS A 63 10.83 -7.61 10.99
N GLU A 64 10.84 -7.40 12.29
CA GLU A 64 9.78 -6.67 12.98
C GLU A 64 9.78 -5.18 12.60
N PHE A 65 8.67 -4.70 12.03
CA PHE A 65 8.43 -3.26 11.84
C PHE A 65 6.95 -2.93 12.04
N GLY A 66 6.67 -1.85 12.76
CA GLY A 66 5.36 -1.17 12.76
C GLY A 66 4.14 -2.00 13.15
N GLU A 67 3.16 -2.08 12.24
CA GLU A 67 1.80 -2.64 12.45
C GLU A 67 1.73 -4.15 12.70
N MET A 68 2.88 -4.81 12.63
CA MET A 68 3.02 -6.26 12.54
C MET A 68 3.01 -6.99 13.88
N GLU A 69 2.76 -6.29 15.00
CA GLU A 69 2.72 -6.90 16.34
C GLU A 69 1.70 -8.06 16.41
N ASN A 70 0.60 -7.96 15.66
CA ASN A 70 -0.42 -9.01 15.54
C ASN A 70 0.00 -10.15 14.59
N ILE A 71 0.59 -9.83 13.43
CA ILE A 71 1.08 -10.83 12.46
C ILE A 71 2.22 -11.65 13.07
N LYS A 72 3.07 -11.01 13.88
CA LYS A 72 4.14 -11.68 14.65
C LYS A 72 3.59 -12.69 15.65
N LYS A 73 2.48 -12.41 16.35
CA LYS A 73 1.85 -13.39 17.24
C LYS A 73 1.42 -14.65 16.49
N THR A 74 1.00 -14.48 15.25
CA THR A 74 0.65 -15.58 14.34
C THR A 74 1.91 -16.33 13.89
N PHE A 75 2.93 -15.65 13.36
CA PHE A 75 4.16 -16.30 12.88
C PHE A 75 5.04 -16.89 13.98
N LYS A 76 5.06 -16.32 15.19
CA LYS A 76 5.84 -16.85 16.32
C LYS A 76 5.44 -18.28 16.71
N LYS A 77 4.24 -18.71 16.33
CA LYS A 77 3.71 -20.06 16.58
C LYS A 77 3.93 -21.01 15.39
N MET A 78 4.41 -20.51 14.25
CA MET A 78 4.61 -21.28 13.03
C MET A 78 6.07 -21.70 12.89
N SER A 79 6.29 -22.87 12.30
CA SER A 79 7.57 -23.28 11.74
C SER A 79 7.90 -22.49 10.47
N ASP A 80 9.18 -22.46 10.07
CA ASP A 80 9.62 -21.75 8.87
C ASP A 80 8.88 -22.23 7.61
N MET A 81 8.59 -23.53 7.51
CA MET A 81 7.85 -24.12 6.39
C MET A 81 6.39 -23.67 6.35
N GLU A 82 5.75 -23.52 7.51
CA GLU A 82 4.38 -23.01 7.60
C GLU A 82 4.30 -21.52 7.25
N GLU A 83 5.29 -20.72 7.66
CA GLU A 83 5.39 -19.30 7.28
C GLU A 83 5.55 -19.14 5.77
N ILE A 84 6.44 -19.93 5.15
CA ILE A 84 6.65 -19.93 3.70
C ILE A 84 5.35 -20.30 2.97
N LYS A 85 4.69 -21.39 3.39
CA LYS A 85 3.42 -21.82 2.78
C LYS A 85 2.34 -20.74 2.89
N PHE A 86 2.20 -20.13 4.07
CA PHE A 86 1.27 -19.04 4.29
C PHE A 86 1.54 -17.85 3.37
N LYS A 87 2.81 -17.45 3.20
CA LYS A 87 3.21 -16.37 2.29
C LYS A 87 2.88 -16.68 0.84
N ILE A 88 3.16 -17.91 0.39
CA ILE A 88 2.83 -18.37 -0.95
C ILE A 88 1.31 -18.30 -1.18
N ASP A 89 0.51 -18.79 -0.23
CA ASP A 89 -0.95 -18.78 -0.34
C ASP A 89 -1.50 -17.34 -0.34
N CYS A 90 -0.98 -16.45 0.49
CA CYS A 90 -1.31 -15.02 0.44
C CYS A 90 -0.96 -14.41 -0.94
N PHE A 91 0.20 -14.75 -1.50
CA PHE A 91 0.60 -14.25 -2.82
C PHE A 91 -0.29 -14.77 -3.94
N LYS A 92 -0.75 -16.03 -3.86
CA LYS A 92 -1.73 -16.57 -4.81
C LYS A 92 -3.01 -15.75 -4.80
N GLU A 93 -3.54 -15.41 -3.63
CA GLU A 93 -4.75 -14.60 -3.53
C GLU A 93 -4.55 -13.20 -4.10
N ILE A 94 -3.41 -12.54 -3.82
CA ILE A 94 -3.05 -11.28 -4.47
C ILE A 94 -3.10 -11.42 -6.00
N LEU A 95 -2.43 -12.44 -6.55
CA LEU A 95 -2.36 -12.67 -7.99
C LEU A 95 -3.72 -12.95 -8.61
N LYS A 96 -4.57 -13.74 -7.94
CA LYS A 96 -5.91 -14.05 -8.44
C LYS A 96 -6.75 -12.78 -8.59
N ILE A 97 -6.67 -11.89 -7.61
CA ILE A 97 -7.38 -10.62 -7.60
C ILE A 97 -6.85 -9.70 -8.71
N VAL A 98 -5.54 -9.40 -8.72
CA VAL A 98 -4.98 -8.36 -9.61
C VAL A 98 -4.80 -8.83 -11.05
N LEU A 99 -4.76 -10.14 -11.31
CA LEU A 99 -4.68 -10.70 -12.68
C LEU A 99 -6.02 -11.24 -13.18
N LYS A 100 -7.08 -11.16 -12.37
CA LYS A 100 -8.43 -11.64 -12.68
C LYS A 100 -8.45 -13.09 -13.20
N THR A 101 -7.81 -13.98 -12.46
CA THR A 101 -7.64 -15.40 -12.82
C THR A 101 -7.70 -16.27 -11.57
N ASN A 102 -8.32 -17.44 -11.65
CA ASN A 102 -8.33 -18.40 -10.52
C ASN A 102 -7.17 -19.41 -10.58
N LYS A 103 -6.43 -19.42 -11.69
CA LYS A 103 -5.40 -20.41 -11.99
C LYS A 103 -4.03 -19.81 -11.69
N VAL A 104 -3.57 -20.04 -10.46
CA VAL A 104 -2.26 -19.60 -9.98
C VAL A 104 -1.62 -20.76 -9.24
N GLU A 105 -0.49 -21.22 -9.74
CA GLU A 105 0.29 -22.31 -9.17
C GLU A 105 1.68 -21.81 -8.80
N PHE A 106 2.23 -22.30 -7.69
CA PHE A 106 3.59 -21.97 -7.29
C PHE A 106 4.50 -23.15 -7.62
N ILE A 107 5.57 -22.87 -8.34
CA ILE A 107 6.58 -23.85 -8.73
C ILE A 107 7.91 -23.39 -8.16
N SER A 108 8.60 -24.29 -7.45
CA SER A 108 9.93 -24.05 -6.93
C SER A 108 10.80 -25.27 -7.23
N ASN A 109 11.94 -25.03 -7.86
CA ASN A 109 12.96 -26.03 -8.14
C ASN A 109 14.32 -25.55 -7.60
N LYS A 110 15.38 -26.34 -7.78
CA LYS A 110 16.72 -26.01 -7.26
C LYS A 110 17.33 -24.73 -7.85
N LYS A 111 16.82 -24.23 -8.99
CA LYS A 111 17.36 -23.10 -9.74
C LYS A 111 16.51 -21.84 -9.61
N GLU A 112 15.19 -21.99 -9.54
CA GLU A 112 14.25 -20.87 -9.59
C GLU A 112 12.92 -21.17 -8.89
N SER A 113 12.27 -20.10 -8.44
CA SER A 113 10.91 -20.11 -7.92
C SER A 113 10.08 -19.09 -8.68
N PHE A 114 8.84 -19.45 -9.03
CA PHE A 114 7.92 -18.57 -9.74
C PHE A 114 6.46 -19.03 -9.57
N PHE A 115 5.53 -18.12 -9.84
CA PHE A 115 4.12 -18.45 -10.01
C PHE A 115 3.80 -18.63 -11.48
N CYS A 116 3.12 -19.71 -11.85
CA CYS A 116 2.48 -19.88 -13.16
C CYS A 116 1.06 -19.31 -13.12
N ILE A 117 0.65 -18.60 -14.17
CA ILE A 117 -0.66 -17.96 -14.27
C ILE A 117 -1.43 -18.43 -15.51
N GLY A 118 -2.57 -19.08 -15.29
CA GLY A 118 -3.40 -19.64 -16.36
C GLY A 118 -3.02 -21.07 -16.75
N GLU A 119 -3.71 -21.61 -17.75
CA GLU A 119 -3.55 -23.02 -18.17
C GLU A 119 -2.38 -23.26 -19.11
N LYS A 120 -1.97 -22.24 -19.87
CA LYS A 120 -1.01 -22.39 -20.97
C LYS A 120 0.45 -22.28 -20.54
N GLY A 121 0.72 -21.98 -19.26
CA GLY A 121 2.08 -21.86 -18.71
C GLY A 121 2.91 -20.72 -19.30
N ASP A 122 2.29 -19.80 -20.06
CA ASP A 122 2.94 -18.72 -20.81
C ASP A 122 3.10 -17.42 -20.00
N ARG A 123 2.39 -17.32 -18.87
CA ARG A 123 2.47 -16.17 -17.96
C ARG A 123 3.02 -16.62 -16.62
N TYR A 124 4.01 -15.88 -16.12
CA TYR A 124 4.71 -16.22 -14.91
C TYR A 124 5.16 -14.98 -14.13
N LEU A 125 5.09 -15.06 -12.80
CA LEU A 125 5.66 -14.07 -11.90
C LEU A 125 6.85 -14.68 -11.18
N GLY A 126 8.03 -14.10 -11.35
CA GLY A 126 9.24 -14.53 -10.67
C GLY A 126 10.22 -13.39 -10.46
N SER A 127 11.46 -13.73 -10.15
CA SER A 127 12.51 -12.76 -9.83
C SER A 127 12.72 -11.65 -10.88
N PHE A 128 12.54 -11.97 -12.16
CA PHE A 128 12.80 -11.07 -13.30
C PHE A 128 11.75 -9.95 -13.49
N ASN A 129 10.49 -10.18 -13.09
CA ASN A 129 9.41 -9.20 -13.27
C ASN A 129 8.73 -8.77 -11.95
N TYR A 130 9.14 -9.37 -10.82
CA TYR A 130 8.52 -9.09 -9.53
C TYR A 130 8.59 -7.64 -9.07
N ASP A 131 9.75 -6.98 -9.19
CA ASP A 131 9.88 -5.60 -8.72
C ASP A 131 8.99 -4.64 -9.51
N VAL A 132 8.80 -4.91 -10.82
CA VAL A 132 7.87 -4.14 -11.67
C VAL A 132 6.43 -4.42 -11.24
N PHE A 133 6.05 -5.69 -11.11
CA PHE A 133 4.74 -6.11 -10.60
C PHE A 133 4.40 -5.45 -9.27
N ARG A 134 5.31 -5.55 -8.30
CA ARG A 134 5.16 -5.00 -6.97
C ARG A 134 4.90 -3.49 -7.03
N LYS A 135 5.71 -2.74 -7.80
CA LYS A 135 5.52 -1.29 -7.97
C LYS A 135 4.16 -0.95 -8.56
N VAL A 136 3.72 -1.68 -9.58
CA VAL A 136 2.41 -1.45 -10.23
C VAL A 136 1.26 -1.70 -9.25
N VAL A 137 1.25 -2.86 -8.60
CA VAL A 137 0.18 -3.22 -7.65
C VAL A 137 0.15 -2.26 -6.47
N MET A 138 1.31 -1.89 -5.93
CA MET A 138 1.38 -0.93 -4.82
C MET A 138 0.85 0.45 -5.23
N ARG A 139 1.23 0.94 -6.42
CA ARG A 139 0.76 2.23 -6.94
C ARG A 139 -0.75 2.22 -7.19
N GLN A 140 -1.25 1.23 -7.91
CA GLN A 140 -2.69 1.11 -8.24
C GLN A 140 -3.59 0.99 -7.01
N ASN A 141 -3.06 0.58 -5.85
CA ASN A 141 -3.83 0.30 -4.65
C ASN A 141 -3.39 1.12 -3.42
N ILE A 142 -2.65 2.21 -3.62
CA ILE A 142 -2.21 3.15 -2.57
C ILE A 142 -1.50 2.43 -1.41
N ILE A 143 -0.63 1.48 -1.76
CA ILE A 143 0.20 0.76 -0.79
C ILE A 143 1.55 1.46 -0.69
N ILE A 144 1.90 1.88 0.52
CA ILE A 144 3.19 2.51 0.80
C ILE A 144 4.14 1.46 1.39
N GLU A 145 5.36 1.41 0.87
CA GLU A 145 6.43 0.57 1.42
C GLU A 145 6.78 1.01 2.84
N GLU A 146 6.95 0.05 3.75
CA GLU A 146 7.37 0.37 5.11
C GLU A 146 8.81 0.91 5.09
N LYS A 147 9.09 1.91 5.90
CA LYS A 147 10.42 2.49 5.98
C LYS A 147 11.22 1.85 7.09
N ILE A 148 12.45 1.47 6.75
CA ILE A 148 13.45 1.07 7.74
C ILE A 148 14.26 2.30 8.13
N TYR A 149 14.28 2.60 9.42
CA TYR A 149 15.07 3.69 9.97
C TYR A 149 16.35 3.11 10.56
N LYS A 150 17.52 3.68 10.17
CA LYS A 150 18.81 3.25 10.73
C LYS A 150 18.90 3.52 12.24
N ASP A 151 18.26 4.60 12.69
CA ASP A 151 18.19 4.99 14.10
C ASP A 151 16.98 4.33 14.78
N LYS A 152 17.27 3.42 15.72
CA LYS A 152 16.27 2.68 16.50
C LYS A 152 15.41 3.58 17.39
N ILE A 153 15.94 4.72 17.86
CA ILE A 153 15.18 5.67 18.67
C ILE A 153 14.16 6.38 17.78
N LEU A 154 14.60 6.86 16.61
CA LEU A 154 13.72 7.48 15.62
C LEU A 154 12.62 6.50 15.17
N GLU A 155 12.98 5.25 14.89
CA GLU A 155 12.03 4.19 14.55
C GLU A 155 10.96 4.01 15.63
N LYS A 156 11.38 3.92 16.90
CA LYS A 156 10.46 3.79 18.06
C LYS A 156 9.54 5.01 18.20
N LEU A 157 10.06 6.22 18.02
CA LEU A 157 9.27 7.46 18.08
C LEU A 157 8.22 7.52 16.97
N ILE A 158 8.60 7.16 15.75
CA ILE A 158 7.69 7.08 14.61
C ILE A 158 6.59 6.06 14.87
N HIS A 159 6.91 4.88 15.41
CA HIS A 159 5.92 3.88 15.76
C HIS A 159 4.94 4.33 16.86
N LEU A 160 5.44 4.96 17.93
CA LEU A 160 4.59 5.52 18.99
C LEU A 160 3.64 6.58 18.44
N ARG A 161 4.15 7.43 17.54
CA ARG A 161 3.32 8.42 16.85
C ARG A 161 2.26 7.76 15.98
N LYS A 162 2.60 6.78 15.14
CA LYS A 162 1.62 6.04 14.32
C LYS A 162 0.49 5.47 15.20
N LYS A 163 0.82 4.91 16.38
CA LYS A 163 -0.19 4.43 17.35
C LYS A 163 -1.08 5.57 17.87
N LYS A 164 -0.51 6.74 18.19
CA LYS A 164 -1.26 7.93 18.65
C LYS A 164 -2.14 8.53 17.55
N ASP A 165 -1.57 8.73 16.36
CA ASP A 165 -2.27 9.30 15.21
C ASP A 165 -3.46 8.42 14.83
N ARG A 166 -3.35 7.09 14.89
CA ARG A 166 -4.50 6.18 14.69
C ARG A 166 -5.57 6.31 15.76
N LYS A 167 -5.19 6.43 17.02
CA LYS A 167 -6.15 6.58 18.12
C LYS A 167 -6.97 7.87 17.98
N ASN A 168 -6.36 8.90 17.40
CA ASN A 168 -6.98 10.22 17.23
C ASN A 168 -7.52 10.45 15.80
N ALA A 169 -7.26 9.54 14.86
CA ALA A 169 -7.70 9.70 13.49
C ALA A 169 -9.23 9.51 13.41
N PRO A 170 -9.92 10.33 12.61
CA PRO A 170 -11.31 10.06 12.26
C PRO A 170 -11.41 8.65 11.66
N ASN A 171 -12.34 7.84 12.18
CA ASN A 171 -12.56 6.49 11.67
C ASN A 171 -13.39 6.55 10.38
N ILE A 172 -12.72 6.85 9.26
CA ILE A 172 -13.35 6.90 7.94
C ILE A 172 -13.23 5.52 7.29
N SER A 173 -14.35 4.79 7.25
CA SER A 173 -14.45 3.50 6.57
C SER A 173 -14.61 3.68 5.05
N LEU A 174 -14.34 2.61 4.29
CA LEU A 174 -14.60 2.59 2.85
C LEU A 174 -16.09 2.82 2.54
N GLU A 175 -16.98 2.26 3.36
CA GLU A 175 -18.42 2.49 3.27
C GLU A 175 -18.79 3.97 3.41
N SER A 176 -18.20 4.67 4.39
CA SER A 176 -18.40 6.11 4.58
C SER A 176 -17.90 6.92 3.37
N MET A 177 -16.77 6.53 2.76
CA MET A 177 -16.25 7.16 1.55
C MET A 177 -17.23 6.98 0.38
N VAL A 178 -17.68 5.75 0.13
CA VAL A 178 -18.63 5.44 -0.95
C VAL A 178 -19.95 6.19 -0.77
N ASN A 179 -20.51 6.21 0.45
CA ASN A 179 -21.73 6.93 0.75
C ASN A 179 -21.56 8.45 0.53
N SER A 180 -20.46 9.03 1.00
CA SER A 180 -20.15 10.45 0.82
C SER A 180 -20.05 10.82 -0.67
N ILE A 181 -19.38 9.98 -1.48
CA ILE A 181 -19.29 10.20 -2.93
C ILE A 181 -20.68 10.11 -3.56
N SER A 182 -21.48 9.09 -3.22
CA SER A 182 -22.82 8.91 -3.78
C SER A 182 -23.72 10.12 -3.48
N VAL A 183 -23.79 10.54 -2.21
CA VAL A 183 -24.62 11.67 -1.76
C VAL A 183 -24.18 12.99 -2.38
N LEU A 184 -22.88 13.25 -2.48
CA LEU A 184 -22.36 14.56 -2.90
C LEU A 184 -22.20 14.70 -4.42
N THR A 185 -22.07 13.59 -5.16
CA THR A 185 -21.86 13.63 -6.62
C THR A 185 -23.04 13.08 -7.42
N GLY A 186 -24.04 12.48 -6.76
CA GLY A 186 -25.18 11.83 -7.43
C GLY A 186 -24.85 10.51 -8.12
N LYS A 187 -23.62 9.99 -7.99
CA LYS A 187 -23.23 8.70 -8.55
C LYS A 187 -24.00 7.56 -7.89
N SER A 188 -24.52 6.65 -8.71
CA SER A 188 -25.22 5.46 -8.23
C SER A 188 -24.25 4.47 -7.57
N TYR A 189 -24.74 3.67 -6.61
CA TYR A 189 -23.93 2.61 -6.04
C TYR A 189 -23.50 1.56 -7.08
N GLU A 190 -24.31 1.32 -8.12
CA GLU A 190 -23.96 0.41 -9.21
C GLU A 190 -22.77 0.91 -10.04
N ASP A 191 -22.61 2.22 -10.18
CA ASP A 191 -21.43 2.78 -10.83
C ASP A 191 -20.23 2.75 -9.91
N LEU A 192 -20.40 3.11 -8.64
CA LEU A 192 -19.32 3.08 -7.64
C LEU A 192 -18.80 1.67 -7.39
N LYS A 193 -19.62 0.62 -7.54
CA LYS A 193 -19.18 -0.78 -7.51
C LYS A 193 -18.16 -1.13 -8.58
N LYS A 194 -18.08 -0.37 -9.69
CA LYS A 194 -17.12 -0.61 -10.77
C LYS A 194 -15.77 0.07 -10.49
N TYR A 195 -15.73 0.98 -9.51
CA TYR A 195 -14.56 1.79 -9.24
C TYR A 195 -13.48 0.96 -8.55
N SER A 196 -12.24 1.23 -8.91
CA SER A 196 -11.08 0.79 -8.14
C SER A 196 -11.04 1.49 -6.77
N TYR A 197 -10.34 0.88 -5.82
CA TYR A 197 -10.08 1.50 -4.53
C TYR A 197 -9.41 2.88 -4.69
N TYR A 198 -8.46 3.00 -5.63
CA TYR A 198 -7.81 4.26 -5.94
C TYR A 198 -8.82 5.36 -6.30
N GLN A 199 -9.76 5.07 -7.19
CA GLN A 199 -10.77 6.04 -7.62
C GLN A 199 -11.68 6.47 -6.48
N ILE A 200 -12.10 5.54 -5.61
CA ILE A 200 -12.89 5.88 -4.43
C ILE A 200 -12.11 6.81 -3.48
N VAL A 201 -10.86 6.49 -3.17
CA VAL A 201 -10.05 7.33 -2.28
C VAL A 201 -9.79 8.70 -2.90
N MET A 202 -9.47 8.75 -4.19
CA MET A 202 -9.20 10.00 -4.90
C MET A 202 -10.43 10.91 -4.95
N ASP A 203 -11.59 10.38 -5.32
CA ASP A 203 -12.85 11.13 -5.35
C ASP A 203 -13.20 11.66 -3.95
N PHE A 204 -13.06 10.82 -2.92
CA PHE A 204 -13.31 11.23 -1.53
C PHE A 204 -12.36 12.34 -1.06
N GLN A 205 -11.06 12.24 -1.37
CA GLN A 205 -10.08 13.27 -1.02
C GLN A 205 -10.34 14.57 -1.79
N ARG A 206 -10.80 14.50 -3.04
CA ARG A 206 -11.15 15.69 -3.82
C ARG A 206 -12.33 16.43 -3.22
N ILE A 207 -13.39 15.70 -2.88
CA ILE A 207 -14.55 16.24 -2.16
C ILE A 207 -14.12 16.86 -0.82
N SER A 208 -13.25 16.16 -0.07
CA SER A 208 -12.76 16.66 1.22
C SER A 208 -12.01 17.98 1.07
N LYS A 209 -11.16 18.11 0.04
CA LYS A 209 -10.40 19.33 -0.26
C LYS A 209 -11.31 20.50 -0.68
N GLU A 210 -12.35 20.21 -1.47
CA GLU A 210 -13.36 21.20 -1.85
C GLU A 210 -14.11 21.72 -0.61
N LYS A 211 -14.55 20.83 0.28
CA LYS A 211 -15.23 21.20 1.53
C LYS A 211 -14.32 21.94 2.51
N GLU A 212 -13.05 21.55 2.58
CA GLU A 212 -12.05 22.30 3.34
C GLU A 212 -11.87 23.72 2.79
N GLN A 213 -11.83 23.89 1.47
CA GLN A 213 -11.75 25.21 0.86
C GLN A 213 -13.00 26.05 1.16
N GLU A 214 -14.21 25.50 0.99
CA GLU A 214 -15.46 26.20 1.33
C GLU A 214 -15.43 26.72 2.79
N PHE A 215 -15.01 25.87 3.71
CA PHE A 215 -14.89 26.23 5.12
C PHE A 215 -13.79 27.27 5.39
N ASN A 216 -12.65 27.16 4.72
CA ASN A 216 -11.56 28.13 4.84
C ASN A 216 -11.95 29.50 4.28
N ILE A 217 -12.76 29.57 3.21
CA ILE A 217 -13.31 30.84 2.69
C ILE A 217 -14.18 31.51 3.75
N LEU A 218 -15.04 30.75 4.44
CA LEU A 218 -15.86 31.29 5.53
C LEU A 218 -14.99 31.84 6.67
N LYS A 219 -13.97 31.08 7.11
CA LYS A 219 -13.06 31.52 8.16
C LYS A 219 -12.17 32.69 7.76
N GLN A 220 -11.87 32.85 6.48
CA GLN A 220 -11.06 33.97 6.00
C GLN A 220 -11.76 35.32 6.24
N GLN A 221 -13.09 35.32 6.33
CA GLN A 221 -13.87 36.50 6.72
C GLN A 221 -13.62 36.91 8.19
N GLU A 222 -13.11 35.98 9.03
CA GLU A 222 -12.80 36.18 10.45
C GLU A 222 -11.29 36.38 10.73
N GLY A 223 -10.41 36.23 9.73
CA GLY A 223 -8.97 36.41 9.87
C GLY A 223 -8.13 35.82 8.73
N SER A 224 -6.82 36.12 8.70
CA SER A 224 -5.90 35.81 7.59
C SER A 224 -5.49 34.33 7.49
N ILE A 225 -6.41 33.45 7.10
CA ILE A 225 -6.11 32.08 6.69
C ILE A 225 -5.73 32.05 5.20
N SER A 226 -4.66 31.34 4.85
CA SER A 226 -4.26 31.11 3.46
C SER A 226 -5.25 30.16 2.77
N LEU A 227 -5.81 30.58 1.65
CA LEU A 227 -6.62 29.71 0.81
C LEU A 227 -5.72 28.70 0.11
N VAL A 228 -6.02 27.42 0.33
CA VAL A 228 -5.44 26.30 -0.44
C VAL A 228 -6.30 26.12 -1.69
N GLY A 229 -5.69 25.96 -2.86
CA GLY A 229 -6.46 25.81 -4.10
C GLY A 229 -7.07 24.42 -4.23
N PHE A 230 -8.39 24.29 -4.45
CA PHE A 230 -9.04 22.98 -4.59
C PHE A 230 -8.46 22.13 -5.73
N ALA A 231 -7.91 22.76 -6.77
CA ALA A 231 -7.36 22.12 -7.96
C ALA A 231 -5.92 21.61 -7.78
N GLU A 232 -5.24 21.98 -6.71
CA GLU A 232 -3.91 21.46 -6.40
C GLU A 232 -3.92 19.92 -6.33
N ASP A 233 -2.79 19.33 -6.71
CA ASP A 233 -2.59 17.89 -6.74
C ASP A 233 -2.84 17.25 -5.37
N ILE A 234 -3.46 16.08 -5.40
CA ILE A 234 -3.67 15.22 -4.23
C ILE A 234 -2.67 14.09 -4.33
N ASP A 235 -1.63 14.14 -3.52
CA ASP A 235 -0.65 13.07 -3.43
C ASP A 235 -1.10 12.02 -2.41
N LEU A 236 -1.67 10.93 -2.93
CA LEU A 236 -2.13 9.78 -2.15
C LEU A 236 -0.98 8.88 -1.66
N TYR A 237 0.25 9.10 -2.14
CA TYR A 237 1.41 8.28 -1.83
C TYR A 237 2.35 8.91 -0.80
N ILE A 238 2.02 10.10 -0.27
CA ILE A 238 2.80 10.76 0.77
C ILE A 238 2.92 9.84 1.99
N ASN A 239 4.15 9.37 2.24
CA ASN A 239 4.48 8.79 3.52
C ASN A 239 4.57 9.92 4.55
N LYS A 240 3.54 10.06 5.40
CA LYS A 240 3.43 11.11 6.44
C LYS A 240 4.65 11.18 7.39
N ASP A 241 5.48 10.13 7.44
CA ASP A 241 6.71 10.11 8.23
C ASP A 241 7.81 11.04 7.65
N GLU A 242 7.85 11.30 6.34
CA GLU A 242 8.86 12.21 5.73
C GLU A 242 8.66 13.67 6.13
N SER A 243 7.40 14.12 6.13
CA SER A 243 7.03 15.44 6.63
C SER A 243 7.51 15.65 8.07
N TYR A 244 7.53 14.58 8.87
CA TYR A 244 8.01 14.63 10.25
C TYR A 244 9.53 14.69 10.38
N LYS A 245 10.27 13.94 9.56
CA LYS A 245 11.75 14.06 9.52
C LYS A 245 12.17 15.50 9.25
N LYS A 246 11.50 16.18 8.31
CA LYS A 246 11.74 17.59 8.00
C LYS A 246 11.49 18.49 9.22
N LYS A 247 10.35 18.32 9.91
CA LYS A 247 10.05 19.05 11.16
C LYS A 247 11.04 18.76 12.29
N LEU A 248 11.51 17.52 12.42
CA LEU A 248 12.52 17.14 13.42
C LEU A 248 13.89 17.74 13.12
N SER A 249 14.31 17.79 11.85
CA SER A 249 15.56 18.46 11.47
C SER A 249 15.49 19.97 11.71
N GLU A 250 14.35 20.59 11.45
CA GLU A 250 14.09 22.01 11.75
C GLU A 250 14.18 22.28 13.27
N LEU A 251 13.59 21.41 14.10
CA LEU A 251 13.69 21.50 15.56
C LEU A 251 15.10 21.25 16.12
N LYS A 252 15.91 20.40 15.47
CA LYS A 252 17.33 20.19 15.85
C LYS A 252 18.18 21.40 15.50
N GLY A 253 17.99 22.00 14.32
CA GLY A 253 18.69 23.23 13.93
C GLY A 253 18.41 24.42 14.86
N ILE A 254 17.25 24.47 15.51
CA ILE A 254 16.92 25.48 16.53
C ILE A 254 17.68 25.23 17.85
N LYS A 255 17.95 23.97 18.21
CA LYS A 255 18.73 23.64 19.43
C LYS A 255 20.22 23.94 19.29
N ASP A 256 20.76 23.84 18.09
CA ASP A 256 22.17 24.18 17.82
C ASP A 256 22.38 25.70 17.64
N ALA A 257 21.30 26.48 17.64
CA ALA A 257 21.28 27.94 17.49
C ALA A 257 20.96 28.72 18.79
N ILE A 258 20.84 28.02 19.93
CA ILE A 258 20.66 28.58 21.28
C ILE A 258 21.90 28.21 22.11
#